data_AF-E1Y9Z9-F1
#
_entry.id   AF-E1Y9Z9-F1
#
_cell.length_a   1.000
_cell.length_b   1.000
_cell.length_c   1.000
_cell.angle_alpha   90.00
_cell.angle_beta   90.00
_cell.angle_gamma   90.00
#
_symmetry.space_group_name_H-M   'P 1'
#
loop_
_entity.id
_entity.type
_entity.pdbx_description
1 polymer ?
#
loop_
_entity_poly.entity_id
_entity_poly.type
_entity_poly.pdbx_seq_one_letter_code
_entity_poly.pdbx_strand_id
1 'polypeptide(L)'
;MLEPTEIKIIQPEICSCGNTTFNDLTDYYTHQVIELPEIKMDVTHFVLYKGICSCCGKTNKGVIPKEHRTGFGPRLTALIAEMAGTQADSRSTIQTFCDSVLGLKISLGTIQKIIDRVSQAIEPSYRMIATQVRQDAVNHVDETSWHENGILMWLWVMARRLLGFFHDPLSPVLGGISRTDL
;
A
#
# COMPACT_ATOMS: atom_id res chain seq x y z
N MET A 1 12.60 19.77 1.20
CA MET A 1 12.23 19.82 -0.22
C MET A 1 12.41 18.43 -0.81
N LEU A 2 11.61 18.04 -1.80
CA LEU A 2 11.82 16.77 -2.50
C LEU A 2 13.05 16.89 -3.42
N GLU A 3 13.69 15.78 -3.74
CA GLU A 3 14.74 15.76 -4.78
C GLU A 3 14.13 16.16 -6.13
N PRO A 4 14.66 17.17 -6.84
CA PRO A 4 14.08 17.65 -8.10
C PRO A 4 14.40 16.68 -9.24
N THR A 5 13.41 16.39 -10.09
CA THR A 5 13.60 15.67 -11.36
C THR A 5 14.16 16.57 -12.46
N GLU A 6 13.87 17.87 -12.39
CA GLU A 6 14.34 18.91 -13.29
C GLU A 6 14.59 20.18 -12.47
N ILE A 7 15.67 20.91 -12.77
CA ILE A 7 15.98 22.20 -12.15
C ILE A 7 15.91 23.28 -13.24
N LYS A 8 15.01 24.25 -13.07
CA LYS A 8 14.93 25.45 -13.93
C LYS A 8 15.41 26.66 -13.13
N ILE A 9 16.54 27.21 -13.53
CA ILE A 9 17.07 28.44 -12.94
C ILE A 9 16.32 29.61 -13.58
N ILE A 10 15.57 30.36 -12.77
CA ILE A 10 14.87 31.56 -13.22
C ILE A 10 15.70 32.77 -12.80
N GLN A 11 16.20 33.50 -13.80
CA GLN A 11 16.94 34.75 -13.58
C GLN A 11 15.99 35.94 -13.79
N PRO A 12 16.26 37.09 -13.14
CA PRO A 12 15.52 38.31 -13.43
C PRO A 12 15.75 38.72 -14.90
N GLU A 13 14.65 39.02 -15.62
CA GLU A 13 14.72 39.36 -17.05
C GLU A 13 14.81 40.88 -17.29
N ILE A 14 13.97 41.67 -16.61
CA ILE A 14 13.87 43.12 -16.79
C ILE A 14 13.69 43.79 -15.42
N CYS A 15 14.51 44.79 -15.15
CA CYS A 15 14.37 45.66 -14.00
C CYS A 15 13.22 46.66 -14.22
N SER A 16 12.59 47.14 -13.15
CA SER A 16 11.57 48.19 -13.24
C SER A 16 12.06 49.49 -13.89
N CYS A 17 13.37 49.75 -13.96
CA CYS A 17 13.96 50.88 -14.69
C CYS A 17 14.20 50.61 -16.18
N GLY A 18 13.92 49.40 -16.68
CA GLY A 18 14.14 48.97 -18.07
C GLY A 18 15.51 48.35 -18.35
N ASN A 19 16.41 48.27 -17.37
CA ASN A 19 17.69 47.57 -17.53
C ASN A 19 17.51 46.04 -17.55
N THR A 20 18.33 45.33 -18.32
CA THR A 20 18.31 43.86 -18.49
C THR A 20 19.58 43.17 -18.01
N THR A 21 20.57 43.92 -17.52
CA THR A 21 21.83 43.37 -17.01
C THR A 21 21.84 43.37 -15.48
N PHE A 22 22.15 42.22 -14.87
CA PHE A 22 22.18 42.02 -13.43
C PHE A 22 23.55 41.49 -12.99
N ASN A 23 24.09 42.02 -11.89
CA ASN A 23 25.35 41.58 -11.26
C ASN A 23 25.04 40.90 -9.92
N ASP A 24 26.01 40.16 -9.36
CA ASP A 24 25.92 39.52 -8.05
C ASP A 24 24.70 38.60 -7.88
N LEU A 25 24.36 37.84 -8.92
CA LEU A 25 23.24 36.89 -8.89
C LEU A 25 23.50 35.79 -7.85
N THR A 26 22.68 35.76 -6.80
CA THR A 26 22.66 34.70 -5.78
C THR A 26 21.28 34.06 -5.72
N ASP A 27 21.23 32.78 -5.42
CA ASP A 27 19.98 32.10 -5.08
C ASP A 27 19.43 32.65 -3.76
N TYR A 28 18.15 33.03 -3.74
CA TYR A 28 17.48 33.56 -2.54
C TYR A 28 16.28 32.72 -2.11
N TYR A 29 15.67 32.00 -3.05
CA TYR A 29 14.48 31.18 -2.81
C TYR A 29 14.39 30.07 -3.87
N THR A 30 13.99 28.88 -3.43
CA THR A 30 13.69 27.76 -4.31
C THR A 30 12.20 27.45 -4.23
N HIS A 31 11.50 27.58 -5.36
CA HIS A 31 10.11 27.17 -5.48
C HIS A 31 10.05 25.75 -6.08
N GLN A 32 9.26 24.85 -5.50
CA GLN A 32 9.01 23.52 -6.05
C GLN A 32 7.58 23.42 -6.56
N VAL A 33 7.43 23.02 -7.82
CA VAL A 33 6.16 22.54 -8.37
C VAL A 33 6.21 21.01 -8.34
N ILE A 34 5.25 20.40 -7.65
CA ILE A 34 5.15 18.94 -7.51
C ILE A 34 3.92 18.50 -8.28
N GLU A 35 4.13 17.65 -9.29
CA GLU A 35 3.08 17.13 -10.15
C GLU A 35 3.10 15.60 -10.15
N LEU A 36 1.92 14.99 -10.28
CA LEU A 36 1.79 13.54 -10.42
C LEU A 36 2.29 13.13 -11.81
N PRO A 37 3.24 12.17 -11.93
CA PRO A 37 3.64 11.68 -13.24
C PRO A 37 2.47 10.97 -13.92
N GLU A 38 2.51 10.90 -15.26
CA GLU A 38 1.55 10.11 -16.02
C GLU A 38 1.57 8.64 -15.55
N ILE A 39 0.43 8.13 -15.07
CA ILE A 39 0.33 6.77 -14.55
C ILE A 39 0.06 5.81 -15.71
N LYS A 40 1.08 5.03 -16.10
CA LYS A 40 0.95 3.93 -17.07
C LYS A 40 1.12 2.58 -16.38
N MET A 41 0.14 1.70 -16.54
CA MET A 41 0.22 0.34 -16.04
C MET A 41 1.18 -0.50 -16.88
N ASP A 42 2.09 -1.22 -16.22
CA ASP A 42 2.92 -2.25 -16.84
C ASP A 42 2.13 -3.56 -16.91
N VAL A 43 1.77 -3.98 -18.13
CA VAL A 43 0.89 -5.12 -18.38
C VAL A 43 1.63 -6.19 -19.18
N THR A 44 1.92 -7.33 -18.54
CA THR A 44 2.50 -8.51 -19.20
C THR A 44 1.43 -9.53 -19.54
N HIS A 45 1.34 -9.91 -20.81
CA HIS A 45 0.45 -10.99 -21.27
C HIS A 45 1.18 -12.33 -21.35
N PHE A 46 0.80 -13.28 -20.51
CA PHE A 46 1.28 -14.66 -20.59
C PHE A 46 0.41 -15.48 -21.54
N VAL A 47 0.87 -15.68 -22.77
CA VAL A 47 0.21 -16.54 -23.75
C VAL A 47 0.68 -17.98 -23.56
N LEU A 48 -0.19 -18.84 -23.03
CA LEU A 48 0.12 -20.25 -22.77
C LEU A 48 -0.21 -21.11 -23.98
N TYR A 49 0.79 -21.82 -24.50
CA TYR A 49 0.60 -22.81 -25.54
C TYR A 49 0.29 -24.19 -24.94
N LYS A 50 -0.44 -25.00 -25.70
CA LYS A 50 -0.57 -26.44 -25.46
C LYS A 50 -0.12 -27.19 -26.71
N GLY A 51 0.44 -28.37 -26.54
CA GLY A 51 0.94 -29.19 -27.64
C GLY A 51 0.87 -30.68 -27.32
N ILE A 52 1.04 -31.49 -28.35
CA ILE A 52 1.05 -32.95 -28.25
C ILE A 52 2.51 -33.42 -28.32
N CYS A 53 2.92 -34.27 -27.39
CA CYS A 53 4.26 -34.85 -27.39
C CYS A 53 4.40 -35.81 -28.58
N SER A 54 5.39 -35.55 -29.45
CA SER A 54 5.67 -36.39 -30.62
C SER A 54 6.09 -37.83 -30.28
N CYS A 55 6.64 -38.05 -29.09
CA CYS A 55 7.10 -39.38 -28.65
C CYS A 55 6.01 -40.24 -28.02
N CYS A 56 5.08 -39.66 -27.25
CA CYS A 56 4.10 -40.43 -26.47
C CYS A 56 2.63 -40.00 -26.66
N GLY A 57 2.36 -39.02 -27.53
CA GLY A 57 1.01 -38.54 -27.83
C GLY A 57 0.32 -37.77 -26.69
N LYS A 58 0.98 -37.56 -25.55
CA LYS A 58 0.39 -36.83 -24.41
C LYS A 58 0.27 -35.34 -24.68
N THR A 59 -0.84 -34.74 -24.23
CA THR A 59 -1.01 -33.28 -24.28
C THR A 59 -0.29 -32.60 -23.12
N ASN A 60 0.57 -31.64 -23.43
CA ASN A 60 1.27 -30.79 -22.46
C ASN A 60 0.78 -29.35 -22.59
N LYS A 61 0.80 -28.60 -21.47
CA LYS A 61 0.38 -27.20 -21.40
C LYS A 61 1.49 -26.37 -20.77
N GLY A 62 1.69 -25.16 -21.29
CA GLY A 62 2.47 -24.14 -20.59
C GLY A 62 1.82 -23.81 -19.25
N VAL A 63 2.66 -23.51 -18.25
CA VAL A 63 2.22 -23.20 -16.88
C VAL A 63 2.77 -21.84 -16.51
N ILE A 64 1.93 -21.00 -15.89
CA ILE A 64 2.35 -19.69 -15.39
C ILE A 64 3.26 -19.89 -14.16
N PRO A 65 4.43 -19.21 -14.13
CA PRO A 65 5.31 -19.18 -12.96
C PRO A 65 4.56 -18.75 -11.70
N LYS A 66 4.91 -19.31 -10.53
CA LYS A 66 4.13 -19.14 -9.29
C LYS A 66 3.93 -17.67 -8.90
N GLU A 67 4.96 -16.87 -9.09
CA GLU A 67 5.05 -15.44 -8.84
C GLU A 67 4.03 -14.60 -9.63
N HIS A 68 3.55 -15.09 -10.78
CA HIS A 68 2.60 -14.37 -11.63
C HIS A 68 1.16 -14.92 -11.55
N ARG A 69 0.94 -16.04 -10.84
CA ARG A 69 -0.37 -16.71 -10.79
C ARG A 69 -1.50 -15.86 -10.19
N THR A 70 -1.15 -14.84 -9.41
CA THR A 70 -2.11 -13.93 -8.78
C THR A 70 -2.71 -12.94 -9.78
N GLY A 71 -2.04 -12.68 -10.90
CA GLY A 71 -2.41 -11.69 -11.89
C GLY A 71 -2.08 -10.24 -11.51
N PHE A 72 -1.55 -9.98 -10.30
CA PHE A 72 -1.27 -8.64 -9.80
C PHE A 72 0.14 -8.56 -9.23
N GLY A 73 0.90 -7.56 -9.69
CA GLY A 73 2.26 -7.31 -9.24
C GLY A 73 2.34 -6.78 -7.80
N PRO A 74 3.53 -6.80 -7.19
CA PRO A 74 3.73 -6.42 -5.79
C PRO A 74 3.40 -4.94 -5.52
N ARG A 75 3.72 -4.02 -6.45
CA ARG A 75 3.48 -2.58 -6.28
C ARG A 75 1.99 -2.23 -6.22
N LEU A 76 1.19 -2.77 -7.15
CA LEU A 76 -0.26 -2.59 -7.16
C LEU A 76 -0.91 -3.26 -5.94
N THR A 77 -0.42 -4.44 -5.57
CA THR A 77 -0.88 -5.15 -4.37
C THR A 77 -0.64 -4.33 -3.10
N ALA A 78 0.55 -3.73 -2.95
CA ALA A 78 0.89 -2.86 -1.83
C ALA A 78 0.03 -1.60 -1.79
N LEU A 79 -0.21 -0.95 -2.95
CA LEU A 79 -1.09 0.22 -3.03
C LEU A 79 -2.52 -0.09 -2.57
N ILE A 80 -3.10 -1.17 -3.07
CA ILE A 80 -4.44 -1.60 -2.67
C ILE A 80 -4.51 -1.89 -1.16
N ALA A 81 -3.48 -2.54 -0.61
CA ALA A 81 -3.42 -2.83 0.81
C ALA A 81 -3.24 -1.58 1.68
N GLU A 82 -2.47 -0.60 1.22
CA GLU A 82 -2.30 0.69 1.92
C GLU A 82 -3.62 1.47 2.01
N MET A 83 -4.37 1.54 0.91
CA MET A 83 -5.71 2.16 0.89
C MET A 83 -6.67 1.42 1.84
N ALA A 84 -6.67 0.09 1.80
CA ALA A 84 -7.58 -0.71 2.62
C ALA A 84 -7.23 -0.69 4.11
N GLY A 85 -5.94 -0.76 4.44
CA GLY A 85 -5.45 -0.93 5.81
C GLY A 85 -5.22 0.39 6.52
N THR A 86 -4.50 1.32 5.88
CA THR A 86 -4.08 2.57 6.51
C THR A 86 -5.12 3.67 6.31
N GLN A 87 -5.71 3.78 5.12
CA GLN A 87 -6.73 4.80 4.83
C GLN A 87 -8.16 4.36 5.19
N ALA A 88 -8.33 3.10 5.58
CA ALA A 88 -9.63 2.49 5.89
C ALA A 88 -10.65 2.62 4.74
N ASP A 89 -10.17 2.65 3.49
CA ASP A 89 -11.05 2.74 2.33
C ASP A 89 -11.91 1.49 2.16
N SER A 90 -13.18 1.70 1.83
CA SER A 90 -14.09 0.61 1.48
C SER A 90 -13.61 -0.10 0.21
N ARG A 91 -13.94 -1.39 0.05
CA ARG A 91 -13.58 -2.15 -1.17
C ARG A 91 -14.16 -1.51 -2.43
N SER A 92 -15.33 -0.89 -2.34
CA SER A 92 -15.95 -0.12 -3.43
C SER A 92 -15.24 1.20 -3.73
N THR A 93 -14.69 1.87 -2.71
CA THR A 93 -13.86 3.07 -2.90
C THR A 93 -12.59 2.70 -3.65
N ILE A 94 -11.90 1.64 -3.21
CA ILE A 94 -10.69 1.12 -3.87
C ILE A 94 -10.99 0.69 -5.30
N GLN A 95 -12.11 0.02 -5.54
CA GLN A 95 -12.55 -0.36 -6.89
C GLN A 95 -12.73 0.87 -7.78
N THR A 96 -13.41 1.90 -7.28
CA THR A 96 -13.62 3.16 -8.00
C THR A 96 -12.30 3.83 -8.32
N PHE A 97 -11.36 3.89 -7.36
CA PHE A 97 -10.03 4.45 -7.57
C PHE A 97 -9.24 3.67 -8.64
N CYS A 98 -9.25 2.34 -8.58
CA CYS A 98 -8.57 1.51 -9.57
C CYS A 98 -9.10 1.80 -10.98
N ASP A 99 -10.41 2.00 -11.11
CA ASP A 99 -11.03 2.32 -12.39
C ASP A 99 -10.71 3.74 -12.86
N SER A 100 -10.99 4.75 -12.03
CA SER A 100 -10.92 6.16 -12.43
C SER A 100 -9.50 6.69 -12.57
N VAL A 101 -8.57 6.22 -11.74
CA VAL A 101 -7.17 6.71 -11.71
C VAL A 101 -6.24 5.78 -12.47
N LEU A 102 -6.42 4.47 -12.36
CA LEU A 102 -5.52 3.48 -12.97
C LEU A 102 -6.07 2.85 -14.27
N GLY A 103 -7.33 3.12 -14.63
CA GLY A 103 -7.99 2.47 -15.76
C GLY A 103 -8.18 0.95 -15.58
N LEU A 104 -8.10 0.45 -14.34
CA LEU A 104 -8.08 -0.97 -14.01
C LEU A 104 -9.44 -1.42 -13.49
N LYS A 105 -10.17 -2.17 -14.31
CA LYS A 105 -11.41 -2.86 -13.90
C LYS A 105 -11.07 -4.09 -13.04
N ILE A 106 -11.29 -3.98 -11.74
CA ILE A 106 -11.09 -5.05 -10.76
C ILE A 106 -12.39 -5.32 -10.00
N SER A 107 -12.63 -6.57 -9.59
CA SER A 107 -13.81 -6.92 -8.79
C SER A 107 -13.53 -6.80 -7.28
N LEU A 108 -14.58 -6.57 -6.48
CA LEU A 108 -14.49 -6.52 -5.02
C LEU A 108 -13.88 -7.80 -4.42
N GLY A 109 -14.25 -8.97 -4.96
CA GLY A 109 -13.70 -10.25 -4.52
C GLY A 109 -12.20 -10.39 -4.82
N THR A 110 -11.72 -9.80 -5.91
CA THR A 110 -10.27 -9.76 -6.20
C THR A 110 -9.55 -8.81 -5.26
N ILE A 111 -10.11 -7.64 -4.97
CA ILE A 111 -9.56 -6.71 -3.96
C ILE A 111 -9.44 -7.42 -2.61
N GLN A 112 -10.48 -8.14 -2.16
CA GLN A 112 -10.44 -8.88 -0.91
C GLN A 112 -9.34 -9.95 -0.93
N LYS A 113 -9.18 -10.73 -2.00
CA LYS A 113 -8.09 -11.72 -2.13
C LYS A 113 -6.70 -11.10 -2.10
N ILE A 114 -6.53 -9.88 -2.61
CA ILE A 114 -5.27 -9.14 -2.53
C ILE A 114 -4.99 -8.78 -1.07
N ILE A 115 -5.99 -8.23 -0.38
CA ILE A 115 -5.89 -7.87 1.04
C ILE A 115 -5.57 -9.10 1.88
N ASP A 116 -6.28 -10.21 1.71
CA ASP A 116 -6.05 -11.46 2.45
C ASP A 116 -4.60 -11.95 2.29
N ARG A 117 -4.06 -11.87 1.07
CA ARG A 117 -2.67 -12.26 0.80
C ARG A 117 -1.67 -11.33 1.47
N VAL A 118 -1.93 -10.03 1.48
CA VAL A 118 -1.06 -9.07 2.18
C VAL A 118 -1.14 -9.29 3.68
N SER A 119 -2.34 -9.49 4.24
CA SER A 119 -2.53 -9.85 5.66
C SER A 119 -1.72 -11.09 6.04
N GLN A 120 -1.77 -12.15 5.23
CA GLN A 120 -0.95 -13.35 5.45
C GLN A 120 0.56 -13.06 5.35
N ALA A 121 0.97 -12.19 4.43
CA ALA A 121 2.39 -11.85 4.25
C ALA A 121 2.94 -11.02 5.42
N ILE A 122 2.14 -10.13 6.02
CA ILE A 122 2.56 -9.27 7.14
C ILE A 122 2.30 -9.90 8.51
N GLU A 123 1.56 -11.00 8.59
CA GLU A 123 1.22 -11.70 9.83
C GLU A 123 2.45 -12.01 10.72
N PRO A 124 3.59 -12.49 10.18
CA PRO A 124 4.77 -12.75 11.02
C PRO A 124 5.29 -11.48 11.71
N SER A 125 5.33 -10.36 10.98
CA SER A 125 5.75 -9.06 11.51
C SER A 125 4.75 -8.54 12.55
N TYR A 126 3.46 -8.70 12.30
CA TYR A 126 2.40 -8.37 13.26
C TYR A 126 2.56 -9.16 14.58
N ARG A 127 2.81 -10.48 14.50
CA ARG A 127 3.05 -11.33 15.67
C ARG A 127 4.33 -10.96 16.43
N MET A 128 5.39 -10.59 15.72
CA MET A 128 6.64 -10.13 16.33
C MET A 128 6.44 -8.83 17.12
N ILE A 129 5.75 -7.85 16.53
CA ILE A 129 5.40 -6.58 17.19
C ILE A 129 4.53 -6.87 18.43
N ALA A 130 3.52 -7.73 18.29
CA ALA A 130 2.66 -8.13 19.39
C ALA A 130 3.43 -8.76 20.56
N THR A 131 4.46 -9.55 20.26
CA THR A 131 5.32 -10.19 21.28
C THR A 131 6.17 -9.14 21.98
N GLN A 132 6.82 -8.26 21.22
CA GLN A 132 7.68 -7.22 21.77
C GLN A 132 6.91 -6.27 22.68
N VAL A 133 5.75 -5.78 22.23
CA VAL A 133 4.95 -4.82 23.00
C VAL A 133 4.50 -5.45 24.32
N ARG A 134 4.09 -6.73 24.33
CA ARG A 134 3.68 -7.42 25.58
C ARG A 134 4.81 -7.67 26.58
N GLN A 135 6.06 -7.74 26.13
CA GLN A 135 7.22 -7.96 26.99
C GLN A 135 7.80 -6.67 27.56
N ASP A 136 7.38 -5.51 27.04
CA ASP A 136 7.90 -4.22 27.48
C ASP A 136 7.33 -3.83 28.86
N ALA A 137 8.17 -3.18 29.67
CA ALA A 137 7.83 -2.84 31.06
C ALA A 137 6.76 -1.74 31.20
N VAL A 138 6.58 -0.89 30.17
CA VAL A 138 5.63 0.22 30.16
C VAL A 138 5.00 0.34 28.77
N ASN A 139 3.68 0.27 28.72
CA ASN A 139 2.88 0.49 27.50
C ASN A 139 1.77 1.51 27.77
N HIS A 140 1.44 2.31 26.75
CA HIS A 140 0.22 3.10 26.76
C HIS A 140 -0.89 2.30 26.09
N VAL A 141 -1.93 1.97 26.85
CA VAL A 141 -3.07 1.17 26.38
C VAL A 141 -4.31 2.04 26.31
N ASP A 142 -5.03 1.96 25.19
CA ASP A 142 -6.29 2.67 24.99
C ASP A 142 -7.29 1.78 24.23
N GLU A 143 -8.58 2.05 24.42
CA GLU A 143 -9.69 1.30 23.84
C GLU A 143 -10.56 2.22 22.98
N THR A 144 -10.82 1.81 21.75
CA THR A 144 -11.78 2.49 20.89
C THR A 144 -12.92 1.53 20.55
N SER A 145 -14.14 1.91 20.94
CA SER A 145 -15.34 1.18 20.55
C SER A 145 -15.68 1.40 19.10
N TRP A 146 -16.12 0.36 18.40
CA TRP A 146 -16.66 0.45 17.05
C TRP A 146 -17.83 -0.53 16.90
N HIS A 147 -18.66 -0.37 15.86
CA HIS A 147 -19.76 -1.31 15.61
C HIS A 147 -19.48 -2.13 14.35
N GLU A 148 -19.52 -3.44 14.48
CA GLU A 148 -19.48 -4.36 13.35
C GLU A 148 -20.83 -5.07 13.25
N ASN A 149 -21.55 -4.87 12.12
CA ASN A 149 -22.89 -5.45 11.91
C ASN A 149 -23.88 -5.21 13.07
N GLY A 150 -23.78 -4.05 13.73
CA GLY A 150 -24.63 -3.68 14.87
C GLY A 150 -24.19 -4.27 16.21
N ILE A 151 -23.07 -5.00 16.25
CA ILE A 151 -22.45 -5.52 17.47
C ILE A 151 -21.38 -4.54 17.92
N LEU A 152 -21.40 -4.16 19.20
CA LEU A 152 -20.37 -3.33 19.81
C LEU A 152 -19.08 -4.13 19.96
N MET A 153 -18.02 -3.65 19.33
CA MET A 153 -16.68 -4.21 19.29
C MET A 153 -15.68 -3.25 19.94
N TRP A 154 -14.53 -3.76 20.36
CA TRP A 154 -13.48 -2.99 21.00
C TRP A 154 -12.16 -3.22 20.28
N LEU A 155 -11.58 -2.14 19.74
CA LEU A 155 -10.24 -2.16 19.19
C LEU A 155 -9.28 -1.63 20.26
N TRP A 156 -8.33 -2.47 20.65
CA TRP A 156 -7.30 -2.12 21.62
C TRP A 156 -6.07 -1.64 20.90
N VAL A 157 -5.46 -0.56 21.40
CA VAL A 157 -4.14 -0.12 20.97
C VAL A 157 -3.16 -0.22 22.14
N MET A 158 -1.99 -0.78 21.87
CA MET A 158 -0.83 -0.70 22.74
C MET A 158 0.26 0.10 22.01
N ALA A 159 0.60 1.27 22.53
CA ALA A 159 1.52 2.19 21.90
C ALA A 159 2.75 2.49 22.77
N ARG A 160 3.90 2.59 22.11
CA ARG A 160 5.16 3.13 22.65
C ARG A 160 5.86 3.97 21.59
N ARG A 161 6.98 4.59 21.95
CA ARG A 161 7.75 5.49 21.09
C ARG A 161 7.99 5.01 19.66
N LEU A 162 8.17 3.70 19.45
CA LEU A 162 8.51 3.13 18.13
C LEU A 162 7.56 2.02 17.65
N LEU A 163 6.58 1.59 18.45
CA LEU A 163 5.68 0.50 18.11
C LEU A 163 4.24 0.88 18.45
N GLY A 164 3.34 0.59 17.53
CA GLY A 164 1.89 0.61 17.76
C GLY A 164 1.34 -0.77 17.40
N PHE A 165 0.59 -1.36 18.31
CA PHE A 165 -0.04 -2.66 18.14
C PHE A 165 -1.54 -2.53 18.32
N PHE A 166 -2.30 -2.89 17.29
CA PHE A 166 -3.77 -2.90 17.32
C PHE A 166 -4.27 -4.34 17.41
N HIS A 167 -5.24 -4.57 18.29
CA HIS A 167 -5.79 -5.89 18.53
C HIS A 167 -7.31 -5.83 18.73
N ASP A 168 -8.01 -6.67 17.96
CA ASP A 168 -9.40 -7.01 18.21
C ASP A 168 -9.45 -8.38 18.92
N PRO A 169 -9.93 -8.45 20.18
CA PRO A 169 -10.03 -9.69 20.96
C PRO A 169 -10.92 -10.76 20.32
N LEU A 170 -11.82 -10.36 19.41
CA LEU A 170 -12.78 -11.24 18.75
C LEU A 170 -12.27 -11.72 17.38
N SER A 171 -11.09 -11.26 16.94
CA SER A 171 -10.51 -11.70 15.68
C SER A 171 -10.01 -13.15 15.75
N PRO A 172 -10.49 -14.06 14.89
CA PRO A 172 -10.09 -15.47 14.90
C PRO A 172 -8.62 -15.69 14.46
N VAL A 173 -7.91 -14.65 14.01
CA VAL A 173 -6.51 -14.73 13.56
C VAL A 173 -5.53 -14.92 14.74
N LEU A 174 -5.96 -14.56 15.95
CA LEU A 174 -5.23 -14.85 17.19
C LEU A 174 -6.18 -15.57 18.13
N GLY A 175 -6.09 -16.90 18.18
CA GLY A 175 -6.89 -17.69 19.11
C GLY A 175 -6.79 -17.15 20.54
N GLY A 176 -7.97 -16.84 21.10
CA GLY A 176 -8.25 -16.69 22.53
C GLY A 176 -7.27 -15.84 23.33
N ILE A 177 -7.40 -14.52 23.25
CA ILE A 177 -6.86 -13.62 24.27
C ILE A 177 -7.93 -13.42 25.33
N SER A 178 -7.68 -13.88 26.56
CA SER A 178 -8.54 -13.61 27.71
C SER A 178 -8.27 -12.20 28.22
N ARG A 179 -9.27 -11.60 28.89
CA ARG A 179 -9.17 -10.32 29.60
C ARG A 179 -8.01 -10.25 30.62
N THR A 180 -7.38 -11.38 30.93
CA THR A 180 -6.26 -11.55 31.85
C THR A 180 -4.87 -11.48 31.19
N ASP A 181 -4.81 -11.42 29.85
CA ASP A 181 -3.55 -11.39 29.08
C ASP A 181 -3.24 -9.97 28.53
N LEU A 182 -3.94 -8.96 29.05
CA LEU A 182 -3.74 -7.52 28.83
C LEU A 182 -3.05 -6.89 30.04
#